data_AF-A0A142XA34-F1
#
_entry.id   AF-A0A142XA34-F1
#
_cell.length_a   1.000
_cell.length_b   1.000
_cell.length_c   1.000
_cell.angle_alpha   90.00
_cell.angle_beta   90.00
_cell.angle_gamma   90.00
#
_symmetry.space_group_name_H-M   'P 1'
#
loop_
_entity.id
_entity.type
_entity.pdbx_description
1 polymer ?
#
loop_
_entity_poly.entity_id
_entity_poly.type
_entity_poly.pdbx_seq_one_letter_code
_entity_poly.pdbx_strand_id
1 'polypeptide(L)' 'MSTTPALNEPYEQLVNELARGAEVDVQLMLTVLAASGKSVLELERDVDAAAGDSPGDPQRGVTE' A
#
# COMPACT_ATOMS: atom_id res chain seq x y z
N MET A 1 -11.96 -23.47 13.97
CA MET A 1 -10.59 -22.93 13.89
C MET A 1 -10.51 -22.15 12.59
N SER A 2 -10.73 -20.83 12.65
CA SER A 2 -10.70 -19.96 11.47
C SER A 2 -9.38 -19.22 11.48
N THR A 3 -8.37 -19.79 10.84
CA THR A 3 -7.09 -19.14 10.62
C THR A 3 -6.91 -18.91 9.13
N THR A 4 -7.48 -17.81 8.63
CA THR A 4 -7.06 -17.19 7.37
C THR A 4 -6.31 -15.86 7.60
N PRO A 5 -5.24 -15.79 8.44
CA PRO A 5 -4.41 -14.59 8.52
C PRO A 5 -3.25 -14.57 7.51
N ALA A 6 -2.90 -15.70 6.88
CA ALA A 6 -1.63 -15.83 6.14
C ALA A 6 -1.60 -15.21 4.72
N LEU A 7 -2.74 -14.87 4.12
CA LEU A 7 -2.78 -14.37 2.74
C LEU A 7 -2.57 -12.84 2.63
N ASN A 8 -2.71 -12.11 3.73
CA ASN A 8 -2.59 -10.64 3.73
C ASN A 8 -1.21 -10.14 4.18
N GLU A 9 -0.44 -10.95 4.92
CA GLU A 9 0.92 -10.63 5.37
C GLU A 9 1.86 -10.18 4.22
N PRO A 10 1.94 -10.87 3.07
CA PRO A 10 2.79 -10.43 1.96
C PRO A 10 2.31 -9.12 1.31
N TYR A 11 1.00 -8.85 1.35
CA TYR A 11 0.43 -7.59 0.84
C TYR A 11 0.76 -6.42 1.76
N GLU A 12 0.60 -6.57 3.08
CA GLU A 12 0.96 -5.54 4.05
C GLU A 12 2.45 -5.23 4.02
N GLN A 13 3.30 -6.25 3.83
CA GLN A 13 4.73 -6.03 3.67
C GLN A 13 5.04 -5.24 2.39
N LEU A 14 4.43 -5.62 1.26
CA LEU A 14 4.58 -4.90 -0.01
C LEU A 14 4.18 -3.42 0.11
N VAL A 15 3.04 -3.14 0.75
CA VAL A 15 2.58 -1.76 1.02
C VAL A 15 3.62 -0.98 1.83
N ASN A 16 4.15 -1.57 2.91
CA ASN A 16 5.14 -0.89 3.76
C ASN A 16 6.47 -0.62 3.05
N GLU A 17 6.94 -1.55 2.22
CA GLU A 17 8.18 -1.37 1.45
C GLU A 17 8.01 -0.26 0.40
N LEU A 18 6.91 -0.28 -0.35
CA LEU A 18 6.60 0.78 -1.33
C LEU A 18 6.41 2.15 -0.67
N ALA A 19 5.74 2.21 0.49
CA ALA A 19 5.56 3.44 1.26
C ALA A 19 6.88 4.05 1.77
N ARG A 20 7.92 3.22 1.97
CA ARG A 20 9.28 3.68 2.29
C ARG A 20 10.08 4.09 1.05
N GLY A 21 9.50 3.99 -0.15
CA GLY A 21 10.16 4.25 -1.42
C GLY A 21 11.11 3.14 -1.86
N ALA A 22 10.92 1.90 -1.38
CA ALA A 22 11.73 0.78 -1.83
C ALA A 22 11.38 0.41 -3.28
N GLU A 23 12.40 0.07 -4.08
CA GLU A 23 12.17 -0.54 -5.38
C GLU A 23 11.77 -2.01 -5.19
N VAL A 24 10.59 -2.36 -5.69
CA VAL A 24 10.07 -3.73 -5.65
C VAL A 24 9.99 -4.27 -7.07
N ASP A 25 10.36 -5.55 -7.22
CA ASP A 25 10.20 -6.26 -8.48
C ASP A 25 8.71 -6.30 -8.90
N VAL A 26 8.44 -5.87 -10.13
CA VAL A 26 7.07 -5.76 -10.67
C VAL A 26 6.37 -7.13 -10.72
N GLN A 27 7.11 -8.21 -10.98
CA GLN A 27 6.55 -9.56 -11.06
C GLN A 27 6.20 -10.11 -9.68
N LEU A 28 6.99 -9.79 -8.65
CA LEU A 28 6.66 -10.03 -7.26
C LEU A 28 5.40 -9.25 -6.84
N MET A 29 5.35 -7.95 -7.14
CA MET A 29 4.20 -7.09 -6.86
C MET A 29 2.91 -7.68 -7.45
N LEU A 30 2.91 -8.03 -8.74
CA LEU A 30 1.74 -8.64 -9.40
C LEU A 30 1.35 -9.99 -8.80
N THR A 31 2.32 -10.80 -8.36
CA THR A 31 2.06 -12.08 -7.70
C THR A 31 1.36 -11.89 -6.37
N VAL A 32 1.83 -10.93 -5.56
CA VAL A 32 1.22 -10.59 -4.27
C VAL A 32 -0.19 -10.03 -4.45
N LEU A 33 -0.40 -9.18 -5.46
CA LEU A 33 -1.71 -8.64 -5.81
C LEU A 33 -2.69 -9.74 -6.24
N ALA A 34 -2.26 -10.65 -7.12
CA ALA A 34 -3.09 -11.75 -7.56
C ALA A 34 -3.45 -12.72 -6.41
N ALA A 35 -2.50 -13.01 -5.52
CA ALA A 35 -2.72 -13.89 -4.37
C ALA A 35 -3.64 -13.27 -3.31
N SER A 36 -3.57 -11.95 -3.12
CA SER A 36 -4.41 -11.20 -2.18
C SER A 36 -5.76 -10.78 -2.76
N GLY A 37 -5.98 -10.96 -4.07
CA GLY A 37 -7.19 -10.49 -4.76
C GLY A 37 -7.28 -8.97 -4.84
N LYS A 38 -6.14 -8.28 -4.78
CA LYS A 38 -6.03 -6.82 -4.76
C LYS A 38 -5.68 -6.27 -6.14
N SER A 39 -6.17 -5.07 -6.42
CA SER A 39 -5.82 -4.33 -7.63
C SER A 39 -4.64 -3.38 -7.40
N VAL A 40 -3.99 -2.94 -8.48
CA VAL A 40 -2.93 -1.92 -8.42
C VAL A 40 -3.45 -0.60 -7.84
N LEU A 41 -4.69 -0.22 -8.15
CA LEU A 41 -5.31 1.00 -7.61
C LEU A 41 -5.53 0.94 -6.09
N GLU A 42 -5.87 -0.24 -5.56
CA GLU A 42 -5.95 -0.43 -4.10
C GLU A 42 -4.57 -0.36 -3.46
N LEU A 43 -3.55 -0.95 -4.11
CA LEU A 43 -2.18 -0.87 -3.65
C LEU A 43 -1.68 0.58 -3.59
N GLU A 44 -1.88 1.37 -4.63
CA GLU A 44 -1.52 2.79 -4.67
C GLU A 44 -2.16 3.55 -3.50
N ARG A 45 -3.47 3.38 -3.29
CA ARG A 45 -4.18 4.01 -2.17
C ARG A 45 -3.61 3.61 -0.81
N ASP A 46 -3.34 2.32 -0.61
CA ASP A 46 -2.82 1.81 0.66
C ASP A 46 -1.37 2.26 0.90
N VAL A 47 -0.56 2.37 -0.16
CA VAL A 47 0.79 2.92 -0.12
C VAL A 47 0.78 4.40 0.22
N ASP A 48 -0.07 5.20 -0.41
CA ASP A 48 -0.23 6.63 -0.11
C ASP A 48 -0.64 6.84 1.36
N ALA A 49 -1.62 6.05 1.83
CA ALA A 49 -2.06 6.06 3.22
C ALA A 49 -0.93 5.67 4.20
N ALA A 50 -0.13 4.64 3.86
CA ALA A 50 0.98 4.18 4.69
C ALA A 50 2.19 5.14 4.66
N ALA A 51 2.42 5.83 3.56
CA ALA A 51 3.47 6.85 3.43
C ALA A 51 3.14 8.14 4.20
N GLY A 52 1.92 8.25 4.73
CA GLY A 52 1.42 9.47 5.37
C GLY A 52 1.00 10.55 4.37
N ASP A 53 0.95 10.21 3.09
CA ASP A 53 0.42 11.06 2.03
C ASP A 53 -1.11 10.92 2.02
N SER A 54 -1.75 11.42 3.08
CA SER A 54 -3.21 11.55 3.08
C SER A 54 -3.60 12.58 2.02
N PRO A 55 -4.50 12.28 1.06
CA PRO A 55 -5.04 13.26 0.12
C PRO A 55 -6.07 14.17 0.83
N GLY A 56 -5.62 14.88 1.86
CA GLY A 56 -6.47 15.54 2.83
C GLY A 56 -5.72 16.35 3.86
N ASP A 57 -4.75 17.17 3.45
CA ASP A 57 -4.33 18.33 4.23
C ASP A 57 -4.44 19.61 3.39
N PRO A 58 -5.65 20.09 3.06
CA PRO A 58 -5.81 21.43 2.52
C PRO A 58 -5.70 22.45 3.66
N GLN A 59 -4.53 22.61 4.28
CA GLN A 59 -4.28 23.76 5.14
C GLN A 59 -2.79 24.14 5.32
N ARG A 60 -1.99 24.03 4.24
CA ARG A 60 -0.83 24.93 4.07
C ARG A 60 -1.18 26.05 3.10
N GLY A 61 -1.72 27.14 3.64
CA GLY A 61 -1.92 28.37 2.87
C GLY A 61 -3.14 29.19 3.27
N VAL A 62 -3.20 29.64 4.52
CA VAL A 62 -3.69 31.01 4.76
C VAL A 62 -2.46 31.85 5.04
N THR A 63 -2.09 32.54 3.98
CA THR A 63 -1.28 33.74 3.92
C THR A 63 -1.74 34.80 4.92
N GLU A 64 -0.75 35.48 5.50
CA GLU A 64 -0.76 36.82 6.13
C GLU A 64 -1.43 37.00 7.50
#